data_AF-A0ABD5BGY0-F1
#
_entry.id   AF-A0ABD5BGY0-F1
#
_cell.length_a   1.000
_cell.length_b   1.000
_cell.length_c   1.000
_cell.angle_alpha   90.00
_cell.angle_beta   90.00
_cell.angle_gamma   90.00
#
_symmetry.space_group_name_H-M   'P 1'
#
loop_
_entity.id
_entity.type
_entity.pdbx_description
1 polymer ?
#
loop_
_entity_poly.entity_id
_entity_poly.type
_entity_poly.pdbx_seq_one_letter_code
_entity_poly.pdbx_strand_id
1 'polypeptide(L)' 'MTEKLASTIIPLYDEHAAAWERLRPTTLFERPWLDRFLQLTPANARLLDLGCG' A
#
# COMPACT_ATOMS: atom_id res chain seq x y z
N MET A 1 -24.45 9.38 -0.25
CA MET A 1 -23.51 9.69 -1.36
C MET A 1 -22.23 8.87 -1.27
N THR A 2 -21.58 8.76 -0.10
CA THR A 2 -20.31 8.02 0.10
C THR A 2 -20.38 6.53 -0.26
N GLU A 3 -21.49 5.84 0.05
CA GLU A 3 -21.66 4.42 -0.28
C GLU A 3 -21.58 4.14 -1.79
N LYS A 4 -22.10 5.07 -2.61
CA LYS A 4 -22.05 4.96 -4.08
C LYS A 4 -20.63 5.14 -4.64
N LEU A 5 -19.76 5.85 -3.93
CA LEU A 5 -18.34 5.99 -4.30
C LEU A 5 -17.52 4.80 -3.82
N ALA A 6 -17.84 4.24 -2.64
CA ALA A 6 -17.16 3.04 -2.14
C ALA A 6 -17.35 1.84 -3.08
N SER A 7 -18.52 1.71 -3.70
CA SER A 7 -18.81 0.61 -4.63
C SER A 7 -17.97 0.63 -5.92
N THR A 8 -17.28 1.72 -6.23
CA THR A 8 -16.44 1.82 -7.44
C THR A 8 -14.97 1.51 -7.18
N ILE A 9 -14.56 1.28 -5.93
CA ILE A 9 -13.15 1.08 -5.56
C ILE A 9 -12.60 -0.19 -6.20
N ILE A 10 -13.28 -1.34 -6.06
CA ILE A 10 -12.77 -2.60 -6.62
C ILE A 10 -12.64 -2.55 -8.14
N PRO A 11 -13.66 -2.11 -8.92
CA PRO A 11 -13.52 -1.95 -10.36
C PRO A 11 -12.36 -1.05 -10.79
N LEU A 12 -12.08 0.03 -10.04
CA LEU A 12 -10.98 0.95 -10.33
C LEU A 12 -9.61 0.27 -10.21
N TYR A 13 -9.42 -0.54 -9.17
CA TYR A 13 -8.18 -1.30 -8.99
C TYR A 13 -8.02 -2.35 -10.10
N ASP A 14 -9.08 -3.11 -10.39
CA ASP A 14 -9.05 -4.14 -11.43
C ASP A 14 -8.67 -3.57 -12.81
N GLU A 15 -9.22 -2.39 -13.17
CA GLU A 15 -8.95 -1.75 -14.45
C GLU A 15 -7.51 -1.22 -14.57
N HIS A 16 -6.94 -0.70 -13.48
CA HIS A 16 -5.70 0.07 -13.53
C HIS A 16 -4.47 -0.59 -12.91
N ALA A 17 -4.60 -1.72 -12.21
CA ALA A 17 -3.50 -2.39 -11.50
C ALA A 17 -2.27 -2.63 -12.40
N ALA A 18 -2.47 -3.12 -13.63
CA ALA A 18 -1.36 -3.39 -14.55
C ALA A 18 -0.64 -2.11 -15.02
N ALA A 19 -1.37 -1.00 -15.16
CA ALA A 19 -0.77 0.29 -15.54
C ALA A 19 -0.01 0.89 -14.34
N TRP A 20 -0.60 0.81 -13.15
CA TRP A 20 0.04 1.21 -11.91
C TRP A 20 1.36 0.46 -11.71
N GLU A 21 1.38 -0.87 -11.82
CA GLU A 21 2.60 -1.67 -11.62
C GLU A 21 3.74 -1.26 -12.57
N ARG A 22 3.43 -0.89 -13.82
CA ARG A 22 4.44 -0.44 -14.79
C ARG A 22 4.98 0.95 -14.51
N LEU A 23 4.15 1.83 -13.95
CA LEU A 23 4.44 3.26 -13.81
C LEU A 23 4.85 3.66 -12.40
N ARG A 24 4.62 2.79 -11.40
CA ARG A 24 4.87 3.12 -10.01
C ARG A 24 6.36 3.39 -9.78
N PRO A 25 6.71 4.38 -8.94
CA PRO A 25 8.08 4.54 -8.49
C PRO A 25 8.52 3.30 -7.71
N THR A 26 9.71 2.79 -8.01
CA THR A 26 10.33 1.70 -7.26
C THR A 26 11.33 2.20 -6.22
N THR A 27 11.26 3.50 -5.88
CA THR A 27 12.10 4.12 -4.87
C THR A 27 11.46 3.92 -3.49
N LEU A 28 12.28 3.58 -2.49
CA LEU A 28 11.81 3.40 -1.11
C LEU A 28 11.84 4.74 -0.34
N PHE A 29 11.10 5.73 -0.83
CA PHE A 29 11.07 7.07 -0.22
C PHE A 29 10.50 7.05 1.22
N GLU A 30 9.67 6.05 1.51
CA GLU A 30 9.05 5.84 2.83
C GLU A 30 9.98 5.20 3.88
N ARG A 31 11.20 4.81 3.49
CA ARG A 31 12.18 4.16 4.38
C ARG A 31 12.32 4.84 5.74
N PRO A 32 12.44 6.18 5.87
CA PRO A 32 12.60 6.80 7.18
C PRO A 32 11.41 6.57 8.12
N TRP A 33 10.20 6.39 7.57
CA TRP A 33 9.00 6.10 8.35
C TRP A 33 8.95 4.63 8.76
N LEU A 34 9.30 3.72 7.85
CA LEU A 34 9.43 2.29 8.15
C LEU A 34 10.49 2.03 9.23
N ASP A 35 11.65 2.67 9.13
CA ASP A 35 12.73 2.54 10.12
C ASP A 35 12.26 2.97 11.53
N ARG A 36 11.51 4.09 11.62
CA ARG A 36 10.92 4.56 12.89
C ARG A 36 9.87 3.59 13.42
N PHE A 37 9.02 3.06 12.55
CA PHE A 37 8.02 2.06 12.94
C PHE A 37 8.69 0.80 13.48
N LEU A 38 9.72 0.28 12.78
CA LEU A 38 10.43 -0.94 13.17
C LEU A 38 11.17 -0.79 14.51
N GLN A 39 11.63 0.41 14.88
CA GLN A 39 12.21 0.67 16.20
C GLN A 39 11.23 0.44 17.36
N LEU A 40 9.92 0.50 17.11
CA LEU A 40 8.88 0.24 18.10
C LEU A 40 8.42 -1.23 18.12
N THR A 41 8.87 -2.03 17.15
CA THR A 41 8.47 -3.43 17.03
C THR A 41 9.40 -4.35 17.82
N PRO A 42 8.86 -5.40 18.50
CA PRO A 42 9.70 -6.45 19.07
C PRO A 42 10.57 -7.12 18.02
N ALA A 43 11.73 -7.63 18.44
CA ALA A 43 12.53 -8.50 17.59
C ALA A 43 11.68 -9.68 17.08
N ASN A 44 11.75 -9.96 15.78
CA ASN A 44 10.97 -11.01 15.11
C ASN A 44 9.44 -10.81 15.11
N ALA A 45 8.96 -9.56 15.19
CA ALA A 45 7.54 -9.26 15.03
C ALA A 45 7.00 -9.80 13.69
N ARG A 46 5.75 -10.29 13.71
CA ARG A 46 5.01 -10.66 12.50
C ARG A 46 4.32 -9.41 11.96
N LEU A 47 4.69 -8.99 10.75
CA LEU A 47 4.17 -7.79 10.11
C LEU A 47 3.20 -8.17 8.99
N LEU A 48 2.13 -7.37 8.84
CA LEU A 48 1.21 -7.41 7.72
C LEU A 48 1.34 -6.10 6.96
N ASP A 49 1.70 -6.19 5.68
CA ASP A 49 1.73 -5.07 4.77
C ASP A 49 0.41 -5.00 4.00
N LEU A 50 -0.30 -3.88 4.10
CA LEU A 50 -1.61 -3.67 3.48
C LEU A 50 -1.44 -2.80 2.24
N GLY A 51 -1.88 -3.31 1.09
CA GLY A 51 -1.66 -2.63 -0.18
C GLY A 51 -0.21 -2.76 -0.67
N CYS A 52 0.42 -3.91 -0.44
CA CYS A 52 1.81 -4.19 -0.81
C CYS A 52 2.08 -4.28 -2.33
N GLY A 53 1.10 -3.94 -3.17
CA GLY A 53 1.13 -3.97 -4.63
C GLY A 53 0.05 -3.07 -5.21
#